data_AF-A0A315DXQ6-F1
#
_entry.id   AF-A0A315DXQ6-F1
#
_cell.length_a   1.000
_cell.length_b   1.000
_cell.length_c   1.000
_cell.angle_alpha   90.00
_cell.angle_beta   90.00
_cell.angle_gamma   90.00
#
_symmetry.space_group_name_H-M   'P 1'
#
loop_
_entity.id
_entity.type
_entity.pdbx_description
1 polymer ?
#
loop_
_entity_poly.entity_id
_entity_poly.type
_entity_poly.pdbx_seq_one_letter_code
_entity_poly.pdbx_strand_id
1 'polypeptide(L)'
;MKNASTGKTSPTETVNDPDSPSTRASDWEGAVLKQGGVVVGRARTRGPNRKPLKEQVAVRYSPEVLAAFRATGAGWQTRMNEALRDWLRTHSPV
;
A
#
# COMPACT_ATOMS: atom_id res chain seq x y z
N MET A 1 25.52 26.15 -21.20
CA MET A 1 26.21 24.90 -20.82
C MET A 1 25.27 23.75 -21.15
N LYS A 2 25.64 22.88 -22.09
CA LYS A 2 24.79 21.83 -22.65
C LYS A 2 25.30 20.50 -22.11
N ASN A 3 24.46 19.75 -21.40
CA ASN A 3 24.86 18.49 -20.80
C ASN A 3 24.00 17.38 -21.43
N ALA A 4 24.46 16.87 -22.57
CA ALA A 4 23.99 15.61 -23.12
C ALA A 4 24.80 14.49 -22.45
N SER A 5 24.12 13.56 -21.76
CA SER A 5 24.71 12.29 -21.35
C SER A 5 23.96 11.18 -22.07
N THR A 6 24.46 10.84 -23.25
CA THR A 6 24.13 9.61 -23.96
C THR A 6 25.02 8.53 -23.39
N GLY A 7 24.43 7.57 -22.68
CA GLY A 7 25.09 6.35 -22.24
C GLY A 7 24.08 5.22 -22.21
N LYS A 8 23.66 4.74 -23.39
CA LYS A 8 22.99 3.43 -23.51
C LYS A 8 24.06 2.37 -23.26
N THR A 9 24.13 1.82 -22.06
CA THR A 9 24.83 0.57 -21.82
C THR A 9 23.99 -0.56 -22.42
N SER A 10 24.62 -1.36 -23.28
CA SER A 10 24.07 -2.53 -23.96
C SER A 10 23.47 -3.52 -22.95
N PRO A 11 22.41 -4.29 -23.32
CA PRO A 11 21.94 -5.37 -22.47
C PRO A 11 23.05 -6.42 -22.37
N THR A 12 23.45 -6.76 -21.15
CA THR A 12 24.28 -7.93 -20.86
C THR A 12 23.63 -9.16 -21.48
N GLU A 13 24.34 -9.78 -22.42
CA GLU A 13 24.01 -11.05 -23.05
C GLU A 13 23.68 -12.07 -21.95
N THR A 14 22.41 -12.51 -21.91
CA THR A 14 21.99 -13.52 -20.96
C THR A 14 22.58 -14.85 -21.44
N VAL A 15 23.58 -15.38 -20.74
CA VAL A 15 24.09 -16.73 -20.97
C VAL A 15 22.91 -17.69 -20.94
N ASN A 16 22.59 -18.27 -22.09
CA ASN A 16 21.55 -19.27 -22.22
C ASN A 16 22.15 -20.61 -21.76
N ASP A 17 22.18 -20.81 -20.44
CA ASP A 17 22.53 -22.10 -19.85
C ASP A 17 21.42 -23.10 -20.20
N PRO A 18 21.73 -24.19 -20.92
CA PRO A 18 20.72 -25.17 -21.33
C PRO A 18 20.00 -25.82 -20.15
N ASP A 19 20.59 -25.83 -18.94
CA ASP A 19 19.98 -26.39 -17.73
C ASP A 19 19.28 -25.32 -16.85
N SER A 20 19.42 -24.04 -17.20
CA SER A 20 18.76 -22.90 -16.52
C SER A 20 18.01 -22.02 -17.51
N PRO A 21 16.93 -22.51 -18.15
CA PRO A 21 16.14 -21.71 -19.06
C PRO A 21 15.49 -20.51 -18.33
N SER A 22 15.30 -19.41 -19.05
CA SER A 22 14.56 -18.25 -18.52
C SER A 22 13.13 -18.66 -18.14
N THR A 23 12.69 -18.23 -16.95
CA THR A 23 11.34 -18.50 -16.45
C THR A 23 10.28 -17.99 -17.41
N ARG A 24 9.38 -18.87 -17.83
CA ARG A 24 8.24 -18.60 -18.70
C ARG A 24 6.95 -18.48 -17.89
N ALA A 25 5.93 -17.87 -18.48
CA ALA A 25 4.61 -17.76 -17.85
C ALA A 25 3.97 -19.14 -17.58
N SER A 26 4.25 -20.13 -18.43
CA SER A 26 3.81 -21.53 -18.27
C SER A 26 4.34 -22.17 -16.99
N ASP A 27 5.52 -21.76 -16.50
CA ASP A 27 6.13 -22.35 -15.31
C ASP A 27 5.34 -22.04 -14.03
N TRP A 28 4.45 -21.04 -14.10
CA TRP A 28 3.57 -20.64 -13.03
C TRP A 28 2.18 -21.29 -13.11
N GLU A 29 1.90 -22.10 -14.14
CA GLU A 29 0.62 -22.77 -14.30
C GLU A 29 0.41 -23.80 -13.19
N GLY A 30 -0.64 -23.60 -12.38
CA GLY A 30 -0.92 -24.46 -11.23
C GLY A 30 -0.03 -24.22 -10.00
N ALA A 31 0.73 -23.12 -9.95
CA ALA A 31 1.59 -22.79 -8.82
C ALA A 31 0.83 -22.79 -7.47
N VAL A 32 1.45 -23.41 -6.47
CA VAL A 32 0.93 -23.53 -5.11
C VAL A 32 1.86 -22.87 -4.09
N LEU A 33 1.27 -22.28 -3.06
CA LEU A 33 2.03 -21.77 -1.92
C LEU A 33 2.48 -22.95 -1.05
N LYS A 34 3.78 -23.01 -0.77
CA LYS A 34 4.37 -23.93 0.21
C LYS A 34 4.91 -23.15 1.41
N GLN A 35 4.66 -23.64 2.62
CA GLN A 35 5.28 -23.15 3.85
C GLN A 35 5.91 -24.35 4.56
N GLY A 36 7.23 -24.33 4.74
CA GLY A 36 7.96 -25.46 5.34
C GLY A 36 7.86 -26.77 4.55
N GLY A 37 7.73 -26.71 3.22
CA GLY A 37 7.60 -27.89 2.35
C GLY A 37 6.17 -28.41 2.18
N VAL A 38 5.22 -27.97 3.01
CA VAL A 38 3.80 -28.36 2.95
C VAL A 38 3.03 -27.40 2.05
N VAL A 39 2.15 -27.93 1.19
CA VAL A 39 1.25 -27.14 0.35
C VAL A 39 0.16 -26.53 1.22
N VAL A 40 0.15 -25.20 1.34
CA VAL A 40 -0.78 -24.43 2.19
C VAL A 40 -1.92 -23.76 1.41
N GLY A 41 -1.96 -23.95 0.09
CA GLY A 41 -3.06 -23.49 -0.77
C GLY A 41 -2.57 -22.82 -2.05
N ARG A 42 -3.48 -22.18 -2.78
CA ARG A 42 -3.15 -21.34 -3.94
C ARG A 42 -2.98 -19.89 -3.49
N ALA A 43 -2.16 -19.13 -4.21
CA ALA A 43 -2.02 -17.70 -3.97
C ALA A 43 -3.39 -17.03 -4.08
N ARG A 44 -3.89 -16.49 -2.96
CA ARG A 44 -5.14 -15.72 -2.95
C ARG A 44 -4.89 -14.38 -3.64
N THR A 45 -5.58 -14.13 -4.75
CA THR A 45 -5.61 -12.79 -5.34
C THR A 45 -6.26 -11.85 -4.34
N ARG A 46 -5.54 -10.79 -3.94
CA ARG A 46 -6.13 -9.69 -3.18
C ARG A 46 -7.33 -9.18 -3.98
N GLY A 47 -8.51 -9.19 -3.36
CA GLY A 47 -9.73 -8.71 -4.01
C GLY A 47 -9.61 -7.26 -4.48
N PRO A 48 -10.50 -6.79 -5.36
CA PRO A 48 -10.48 -5.44 -5.89
C PRO A 48 -10.32 -4.42 -4.76
N ASN A 49 -9.38 -3.49 -4.91
CA ASN A 49 -9.12 -2.45 -3.91
C ASN A 49 -10.39 -1.61 -3.77
N ARG A 50 -11.14 -1.79 -2.68
CA ARG A 50 -12.35 -1.00 -2.40
C ARG A 50 -11.95 0.48 -2.40
N LYS A 51 -12.82 1.35 -2.94
CA LYS A 51 -12.65 2.82 -2.88
C LYS A 51 -12.21 3.22 -1.47
N PRO A 52 -11.26 4.16 -1.31
CA PRO A 52 -10.78 4.55 0.01
C PRO A 52 -11.95 5.04 0.88
N LEU A 53 -12.14 4.42 2.05
CA LEU A 53 -13.22 4.79 2.98
C LEU A 53 -12.98 6.15 3.66
N LYS A 54 -11.77 6.70 3.56
CA LYS A 54 -11.35 7.95 4.18
C LYS A 54 -10.61 8.78 3.14
N GLU A 55 -10.95 10.05 3.07
CA GLU A 55 -10.25 11.02 2.24
C GLU A 55 -9.17 11.72 3.07
N GLN A 56 -7.95 11.84 2.52
CA GLN A 56 -6.87 12.56 3.17
C GLN A 56 -6.93 14.03 2.74
N VAL A 57 -7.25 14.90 3.70
CA VAL A 57 -7.32 16.35 3.50
C VAL A 57 -6.40 17.07 4.49
N ALA A 58 -5.77 18.15 4.03
CA ALA A 58 -4.95 19.02 4.87
C ALA A 58 -5.84 20.06 5.55
N VAL A 59 -6.20 19.81 6.82
CA VAL A 59 -7.06 20.70 7.64
C VAL A 59 -6.24 21.27 8.80
N ARG A 60 -6.45 22.56 9.11
CA ARG A 60 -5.87 23.21 10.29
C ARG A 60 -6.84 23.13 11.46
N TYR A 61 -6.33 22.74 12.63
CA TYR A 61 -7.09 22.66 13.88
C TYR A 61 -6.47 23.60 14.93
N SER A 62 -7.26 24.04 15.91
CA SER A 62 -6.74 24.77 17.06
C SER A 62 -5.69 23.91 17.81
N PRO A 63 -4.57 24.50 18.27
CA PRO A 63 -3.51 23.76 18.96
C PRO A 63 -3.99 23.08 20.24
N GLU A 64 -4.93 23.69 20.98
CA GLU A 64 -5.48 23.13 22.22
C GLU A 64 -6.28 21.84 21.96
N VAL A 65 -7.05 21.80 20.86
CA VAL A 65 -7.83 20.64 20.45
C VAL A 65 -6.90 19.50 20.05
N LEU A 66 -5.87 19.80 19.24
CA LEU A 66 -4.88 18.78 18.87
C LEU A 66 -4.09 18.26 20.07
N ALA A 67 -3.73 19.12 21.02
CA ALA A 67 -3.03 18.71 22.24
C ALA A 67 -3.90 17.76 23.08
N ALA A 68 -5.17 18.09 23.29
CA ALA A 68 -6.11 17.26 24.04
C ALA A 68 -6.26 15.86 23.42
N PHE A 69 -6.46 15.77 22.10
CA PHE A 69 -6.55 14.47 21.44
C PHE A 69 -5.22 13.72 21.45
N ARG A 70 -4.08 14.36 21.16
CA ARG A 70 -2.77 13.68 21.17
C ARG A 70 -2.40 13.11 22.54
N ALA A 71 -2.79 13.77 23.62
CA ALA A 71 -2.57 13.29 24.98
C ALA A 71 -3.26 11.94 25.25
N THR A 72 -4.31 11.58 24.49
CA THR A 72 -4.97 10.27 24.59
C THR A 72 -4.12 9.11 24.04
N GLY A 73 -2.98 9.39 23.41
CA GLY A 73 -2.04 8.38 22.93
C GLY A 73 -2.40 7.76 21.58
N ALA A 74 -1.99 6.52 21.37
CA ALA A 74 -2.21 5.81 20.10
C ALA A 74 -3.70 5.78 19.72
N GLY A 75 -3.99 6.00 18.44
CA GLY A 75 -5.37 6.07 17.93
C GLY A 75 -6.09 7.40 18.15
N TRP A 76 -5.40 8.46 18.58
CA TRP A 76 -6.05 9.77 18.80
C TRP A 76 -6.76 10.33 17.57
N GLN A 77 -6.25 10.08 16.36
CA GLN A 77 -6.91 10.47 15.12
C GLN A 77 -8.24 9.73 14.90
N THR A 78 -8.30 8.46 15.26
CA THR A 78 -9.54 7.67 15.21
C THR A 78 -10.57 8.22 16.18
N ARG A 79 -10.16 8.50 17.43
CA ARG A 79 -11.03 9.13 18.44
C ARG A 79 -11.52 10.51 18.01
N MET A 80 -10.65 11.33 17.43
CA MET A 80 -11.03 12.63 16.89
C MET A 80 -12.07 12.49 15.77
N ASN A 81 -11.86 11.55 14.84
CA ASN A 81 -12.83 11.28 13.77
C ASN A 81 -14.17 10.75 14.32
N GLU A 82 -14.17 9.93 15.36
CA GLU A 82 -15.41 9.47 16.03
C GLU A 82 -16.15 10.62 16.70
N ALA A 83 -15.44 11.52 17.38
CA ALA A 83 -16.04 12.71 17.97
C ALA A 83 -16.69 13.61 16.91
N LEU A 84 -16.04 13.82 15.76
CA LEU A 84 -16.61 14.57 14.64
C LEU A 84 -17.86 13.89 14.07
N ARG A 85 -17.84 12.56 13.96
CA ARG A 85 -19.03 11.79 13.52
C ARG A 85 -20.18 11.93 14.50
N ASP A 86 -19.92 11.87 15.80
CA ASP A 86 -20.95 11.99 16.82
C ASP A 86 -21.53 13.41 16.87
N TRP A 87 -20.67 14.44 16.74
CA TRP A 87 -21.10 15.83 16.61
C TRP A 87 -22.07 16.01 15.42
N LEU A 88 -21.78 15.40 14.27
CA LEU A 88 -22.65 15.45 13.08
C LEU A 88 -24.01 14.74 13.26
N ARG A 89 -24.18 13.87 14.27
CA ARG A 89 -25.49 13.25 14.55
C ARG A 89 -26.44 14.23 15.23
N THR A 90 -25.89 15.23 15.90
CA THR A 90 -26.63 16.20 16.72
C THR A 90 -26.60 17.61 16.14
N HIS A 91 -25.71 17.87 15.19
CA HIS A 91 -25.50 19.18 14.59
C HIS A 91 -25.42 19.07 13.06
N SER A 92 -26.01 20.05 12.37
CA SER A 92 -25.78 20.25 10.94
C SER A 92 -24.65 21.24 10.73
N PRO A 93 -23.61 20.89 9.95
CA PRO A 93 -22.66 21.89 9.45
C PRO A 93 -23.41 22.76 8.44
N VAL A 94 -23.50 24.07 8.73
CA VAL A 94 -24.18 25.07 7.90
C VAL A 94 -23.18 25.72 6.94
#